data_AF-A0A0E0EVJ0-F1
#
_entry.id   AF-A0A0E0EVJ0-F1
#
_cell.length_a   1.000
_cell.length_b   1.000
_cell.length_c   1.000
_cell.angle_alpha   90.00
_cell.angle_beta   90.00
_cell.angle_gamma   90.00
#
_symmetry.space_group_name_H-M   'P 1'
#
loop_
_entity.id
_entity.type
_entity.pdbx_description
1 polymer ?
#
loop_
_entity_poly.entity_id
_entity_poly.type
_entity_poly.pdbx_seq_one_letter_code
_entity_poly.pdbx_strand_id
1 'polypeptide(L)'
;MAYLNINLREIKEEDMETLGDLPALLSLEIWLEPNPKEQLTVQSMGFPCLKEFLLVCGDHDGGAYLTFGKGAMPKLEKLEIPFHVLMAKSHGFYFGINNLLRLKEVNVIIYREGTVRSDTESVVAAIKREASANPNHPRLAIFGADAEEVQEDNREESDYNWGSEDDGATDT
;
A
#
# COMPACT_ATOMS: atom_id res chain seq x y z
N MET A 1 22.05 12.67 -10.75
CA MET A 1 20.58 12.53 -10.87
C MET A 1 19.95 13.42 -9.81
N ALA A 2 18.75 13.96 -10.02
CA ALA A 2 18.00 14.60 -8.93
C ALA A 2 17.04 13.57 -8.34
N TYR A 3 17.25 13.27 -7.06
CA TYR A 3 16.45 12.37 -6.24
C TYR A 3 15.95 13.16 -5.03
N LEU A 4 14.70 12.94 -4.65
CA LEU A 4 14.09 13.56 -3.47
C LEU A 4 13.43 12.47 -2.63
N ASN A 5 13.86 12.37 -1.38
CA ASN A 5 13.22 11.57 -0.34
C ASN A 5 12.62 12.53 0.69
N ILE A 6 11.33 12.39 0.97
CA ILE A 6 10.61 13.23 1.94
C ILE A 6 9.73 12.37 2.84
N ASN A 7 9.68 12.76 4.11
CA ASN A 7 8.78 12.20 5.11
C ASN A 7 7.71 13.27 5.39
N LEU A 8 6.44 12.93 5.22
CA LEU A 8 5.30 13.84 5.36
C LEU A 8 4.23 13.21 6.27
N ARG A 9 3.40 14.05 6.91
CA ARG A 9 2.28 13.58 7.79
C ARG A 9 0.96 13.40 7.06
N GLU A 10 0.79 14.28 6.10
CA GLU A 10 -0.34 14.50 5.23
C GLU A 10 0.26 15.02 3.93
N ILE A 11 -0.44 14.83 2.82
CA ILE A 11 0.01 15.29 1.50
C ILE A 11 -1.19 15.66 0.65
N LYS A 12 -1.14 16.87 0.09
CA LYS A 12 -2.25 17.48 -0.65
C LYS A 12 -1.91 17.62 -2.13
N GLU A 13 -2.92 18.03 -2.88
CA GLU A 13 -2.78 18.34 -4.30
C GLU A 13 -1.77 19.48 -4.52
N GLU A 14 -1.76 20.51 -3.66
CA GLU A 14 -0.79 21.62 -3.67
C GLU A 14 0.68 21.17 -3.44
N ASP A 15 0.91 20.14 -2.62
CA ASP A 15 2.23 19.54 -2.44
C ASP A 15 2.67 18.80 -3.69
N MET A 16 1.76 18.03 -4.31
CA MET A 16 2.03 17.28 -5.53
C MET A 16 2.21 18.18 -6.77
N GLU A 17 1.56 19.35 -6.82
CA GLU A 17 1.85 20.40 -7.80
C GLU A 17 3.25 20.98 -7.58
N THR A 18 3.57 21.37 -6.34
CA THR A 18 4.89 21.94 -5.97
C THR A 18 6.05 20.98 -6.26
N LEU A 19 5.88 19.69 -5.96
CA LEU A 19 6.84 18.63 -6.31
C LEU A 19 6.87 18.37 -7.83
N GLY A 20 5.72 18.53 -8.50
CA GLY A 20 5.55 18.35 -9.94
C GLY A 20 6.28 19.39 -10.78
N ASP A 21 6.36 20.63 -10.30
CA ASP A 21 7.04 21.74 -10.98
C ASP A 21 8.57 21.62 -10.97
N LEU A 22 9.16 20.71 -10.17
CA LEU A 22 10.61 20.51 -10.09
C LEU A 22 11.18 19.95 -11.43
N PRO A 23 11.79 20.78 -12.29
CA PRO A 23 11.91 20.48 -13.73
C PRO A 23 12.98 19.42 -14.04
N ALA A 24 13.85 19.12 -13.06
CA ALA A 24 14.96 18.18 -13.17
C ALA A 24 14.76 16.90 -12.34
N LEU A 25 13.67 16.78 -11.57
CA LEU A 25 13.44 15.64 -10.67
C LEU A 25 13.31 14.34 -11.47
N LEU A 26 14.10 13.32 -11.11
CA LEU A 26 14.15 12.03 -11.81
C LEU A 26 13.58 10.88 -10.97
N SER A 27 13.74 10.93 -9.65
CA SER A 27 13.22 9.94 -8.72
C SER A 27 12.66 10.64 -7.48
N LEU A 28 11.47 10.22 -7.04
CA LEU A 28 10.73 10.79 -5.92
C LEU A 28 10.25 9.66 -5.02
N GLU A 29 10.59 9.75 -3.75
CA GLU A 29 10.25 8.80 -2.71
C GLU A 29 9.56 9.54 -1.56
N ILE A 30 8.30 9.18 -1.30
CA ILE A 30 7.47 9.81 -0.27
C ILE A 30 7.13 8.77 0.79
N TRP A 31 7.48 9.07 2.03
CA TRP A 31 7.09 8.32 3.22
C TRP A 31 5.98 9.08 3.95
N LEU A 32 4.82 8.45 4.15
CA LEU A 32 3.69 9.02 4.88
C LEU A 32 3.57 8.44 6.28
N GLU A 33 3.42 9.32 7.29
CA GLU A 33 2.97 8.91 8.62
C GLU A 33 1.56 8.25 8.53
N PRO A 34 1.20 7.34 9.45
CA PRO A 34 -0.09 6.65 9.41
C PRO A 34 -1.28 7.60 9.63
N ASN A 35 -2.09 7.83 8.59
CA ASN A 35 -3.27 8.70 8.66
C ASN A 35 -4.42 8.18 7.76
N PRO A 36 -5.52 7.67 8.31
CA PRO A 36 -6.50 6.85 7.57
C PRO A 36 -7.52 7.65 6.74
N LYS A 37 -7.20 8.86 6.25
CA LYS A 37 -8.21 9.84 5.77
C LYS A 37 -7.92 10.59 4.47
N GLU A 38 -6.79 10.40 3.80
CA GLU A 38 -6.41 11.24 2.65
C GLU A 38 -6.51 10.54 1.28
N GLN A 39 -6.95 11.29 0.27
CA GLN A 39 -7.05 10.86 -1.13
C GLN A 39 -6.13 11.74 -1.99
N LEU A 40 -5.30 11.12 -2.82
CA LEU A 40 -4.37 11.79 -3.73
C LEU A 40 -4.78 11.59 -5.20
N THR A 41 -5.15 12.68 -5.87
CA THR A 41 -5.35 12.66 -7.33
C THR A 41 -4.14 13.28 -8.02
N VAL A 42 -3.41 12.50 -8.80
CA VAL A 42 -2.24 13.01 -9.55
C VAL A 42 -2.71 13.55 -10.90
N GLN A 43 -2.93 14.86 -10.95
CA GLN A 43 -3.34 15.56 -12.16
C GLN A 43 -2.20 15.70 -13.19
N SER A 44 -2.57 15.93 -14.45
CA SER A 44 -1.84 15.39 -15.60
C SER A 44 -0.74 16.27 -16.21
N MET A 45 -0.15 17.20 -15.45
CA MET A 45 0.83 18.18 -15.97
C MET A 45 2.15 18.25 -15.21
N GLY A 46 2.19 17.84 -13.94
CA GLY A 46 3.42 17.81 -13.14
C GLY A 46 4.39 16.70 -13.57
N PHE A 47 5.60 16.76 -13.00
CA PHE A 47 6.66 15.75 -13.11
C PHE A 47 7.21 15.54 -14.53
N PRO A 48 7.67 16.60 -15.22
CA PRO A 48 8.09 16.53 -16.63
C PRO A 48 9.31 15.64 -16.87
N CYS A 49 10.09 15.29 -15.84
CA CYS A 49 11.32 14.50 -15.93
C CYS A 49 11.34 13.23 -15.06
N LEU A 50 10.30 12.96 -14.27
CA LEU A 50 10.28 11.87 -13.31
C LEU A 50 10.25 10.51 -14.02
N LYS A 51 11.10 9.59 -13.54
CA LYS A 51 11.26 8.21 -14.02
C LYS A 51 10.87 7.18 -12.96
N GLU A 52 11.03 7.51 -11.68
CA GLU A 52 10.76 6.60 -10.57
C GLU A 52 9.90 7.33 -9.55
N PHE A 53 8.77 6.73 -9.18
CA PHE A 53 7.89 7.24 -8.13
C PHE A 53 7.61 6.13 -7.13
N LEU A 54 7.94 6.38 -5.88
CA LEU A 54 7.75 5.48 -4.76
C LEU A 54 6.91 6.21 -3.69
N LEU A 55 5.80 5.60 -3.30
CA LEU A 55 5.04 5.98 -2.12
C LEU A 55 5.15 4.85 -1.09
N VAL A 56 5.37 5.18 0.17
CA VAL A 56 5.33 4.25 1.29
C VAL A 56 4.40 4.82 2.36
N CYS A 57 3.44 4.02 2.82
CA CYS A 57 2.56 4.35 3.95
C CYS A 57 2.92 3.44 5.12
N GLY A 58 3.09 4.01 6.32
CA GLY A 58 3.71 3.31 7.45
C GLY A 58 2.88 2.28 8.20
N ASP A 59 1.61 2.02 7.84
CA ASP A 59 0.70 1.19 8.66
C ASP A 59 -0.48 0.58 7.86
N HIS A 60 -1.26 -0.27 8.52
CA HIS A 60 -2.33 -1.09 7.96
C HIS A 60 -3.73 -0.46 8.03
N ASP A 61 -3.99 0.41 9.01
CA ASP A 61 -5.33 0.98 9.28
C ASP A 61 -5.83 2.01 8.24
N GLY A 62 -4.96 2.42 7.31
CA GLY A 62 -5.32 3.27 6.17
C GLY A 62 -4.14 4.01 5.56
N GLY A 63 -4.32 4.51 4.35
CA GLY A 63 -3.27 5.24 3.63
C GLY A 63 -3.77 5.87 2.33
N ALA A 64 -2.93 6.72 1.74
CA ALA A 64 -3.31 7.56 0.60
C ALA A 64 -3.73 6.75 -0.63
N TYR A 65 -4.90 7.06 -1.18
CA TYR A 65 -5.36 6.48 -2.44
C TYR A 65 -4.90 7.29 -3.64
N LEU A 66 -4.06 6.71 -4.50
CA LEU A 66 -3.52 7.36 -5.70
C LEU A 66 -4.32 7.03 -6.97
N THR A 67 -4.59 8.06 -7.79
CA THR A 67 -5.02 7.89 -9.19
C THR A 67 -4.21 8.74 -10.16
N PHE A 68 -3.95 8.22 -11.36
CA PHE A 68 -3.13 8.89 -12.39
C PHE A 68 -3.98 9.39 -13.56
N GLY A 69 -4.00 10.71 -13.77
CA GLY A 69 -4.68 11.34 -14.91
C GLY A 69 -4.01 11.07 -16.26
N LYS A 70 -4.76 11.26 -17.36
CA LYS A 70 -4.25 11.10 -18.73
C LYS A 70 -3.13 12.13 -19.04
N GLY A 71 -1.89 11.68 -18.98
CA GLY A 71 -0.69 12.52 -19.22
C GLY A 71 0.15 12.78 -17.97
N ALA A 72 -0.29 12.33 -16.78
CA ALA A 72 0.49 12.40 -15.56
C ALA A 72 1.85 11.70 -15.70
N MET A 73 2.90 12.27 -15.08
CA MET A 73 4.26 11.71 -15.00
C MET A 73 4.76 11.16 -16.37
N PRO A 74 4.85 11.99 -17.42
CA PRO A 74 4.97 11.54 -18.82
C PRO A 74 6.25 10.77 -19.18
N LYS A 75 7.21 10.65 -18.26
CA LYS A 75 8.45 9.87 -18.41
C LYS A 75 8.60 8.72 -17.40
N LEU A 76 7.57 8.41 -16.61
CA LEU A 76 7.66 7.41 -15.54
C LEU A 76 7.97 6.02 -16.09
N GLU A 77 8.99 5.37 -15.53
CA GLU A 77 9.50 4.04 -15.90
C GLU A 77 9.26 3.00 -14.79
N LYS A 78 9.35 3.39 -13.51
CA LYS A 78 9.01 2.57 -12.33
C LYS A 78 7.97 3.26 -11.46
N LEU A 79 6.98 2.49 -11.01
CA LEU A 79 5.99 2.88 -10.01
C LEU A 79 5.98 1.86 -8.85
N GLU A 80 6.03 2.33 -7.61
CA GLU A 80 5.96 1.50 -6.40
C GLU A 80 5.02 2.15 -5.38
N ILE A 81 3.86 1.55 -5.12
CA ILE A 81 2.79 2.18 -4.34
C ILE A 81 1.97 1.19 -3.50
N PRO A 82 1.47 1.60 -2.32
CA PRO A 82 0.49 0.85 -1.55
C PRO A 82 -0.91 1.03 -2.14
N PHE A 83 -1.75 -0.01 -2.07
CA PHE A 83 -3.19 0.10 -2.29
C PHE A 83 -3.97 -0.51 -1.12
N HIS A 84 -4.71 0.34 -0.42
CA HIS A 84 -5.65 -0.08 0.62
C HIS A 84 -6.98 -0.53 0.01
N VAL A 85 -7.41 -1.76 0.30
CA VAL A 85 -8.57 -2.38 -0.37
C VAL A 85 -9.89 -1.64 -0.09
N LEU A 86 -10.07 -1.07 1.12
CA LEU A 86 -11.25 -0.24 1.42
C LEU A 86 -11.32 1.04 0.57
N MET A 87 -10.17 1.69 0.33
CA MET A 87 -10.12 2.93 -0.46
C MET A 87 -10.31 2.64 -1.95
N ALA A 88 -9.70 1.56 -2.45
CA ALA A 88 -9.95 1.10 -3.82
C ALA A 88 -11.43 0.79 -4.06
N LYS A 89 -12.15 0.29 -3.05
CA LYS A 89 -13.59 0.05 -3.12
C LYS A 89 -14.41 1.34 -3.15
N SER A 90 -14.09 2.37 -2.36
CA SER A 90 -14.78 3.67 -2.42
C SER A 90 -14.53 4.42 -3.73
N HIS A 91 -13.42 4.16 -4.41
CA HIS A 91 -13.07 4.75 -5.71
C HIS A 91 -13.30 3.82 -6.92
N GLY A 92 -14.10 2.76 -6.76
CA GLY A 92 -14.59 1.93 -7.87
C GLY A 92 -13.52 1.08 -8.57
N PHE A 93 -12.39 0.82 -7.92
CA PHE A 93 -11.26 0.04 -8.43
C PHE A 93 -10.68 0.59 -9.74
N TYR A 94 -10.44 1.92 -9.78
CA TYR A 94 -9.74 2.61 -10.85
C TYR A 94 -8.50 3.32 -10.33
N PHE A 95 -7.35 3.07 -10.95
CA PHE A 95 -6.05 3.62 -10.53
C PHE A 95 -5.41 4.50 -11.63
N GLY A 96 -5.77 4.30 -12.90
CA GLY A 96 -5.21 5.03 -14.03
C GLY A 96 -3.82 4.55 -14.47
N ILE A 97 -3.39 3.35 -14.08
CA ILE A 97 -2.07 2.79 -14.41
C ILE A 97 -1.88 2.69 -15.94
N ASN A 98 -2.98 2.51 -16.68
CA ASN A 98 -3.00 2.50 -18.15
C ASN A 98 -2.64 3.86 -18.80
N ASN A 99 -2.68 4.97 -18.07
CA ASN A 99 -2.37 6.32 -18.57
C ASN A 99 -0.86 6.63 -18.59
N LEU A 100 -0.05 5.85 -17.89
CA LEU A 100 1.39 6.06 -17.69
C LEU A 100 2.18 5.49 -18.88
N LEU A 101 2.28 6.27 -19.96
CA LEU A 101 2.67 5.79 -21.30
C LEU A 101 4.11 5.26 -21.46
N ARG A 102 4.99 5.43 -20.47
CA ARG A 102 6.40 4.98 -20.47
C ARG A 102 6.71 3.89 -19.43
N LEU A 103 5.70 3.45 -18.69
CA LEU A 103 5.84 2.59 -17.51
C LEU A 103 6.36 1.20 -17.88
N LYS A 104 7.44 0.76 -17.21
CA LYS A 104 8.12 -0.53 -17.43
C LYS A 104 7.92 -1.48 -16.26
N GLU A 105 7.75 -0.95 -15.06
CA GLU A 105 7.60 -1.72 -13.82
C GLU A 105 6.54 -1.10 -12.91
N VAL A 106 5.71 -1.96 -12.32
CA VAL A 106 4.71 -1.62 -11.31
C VAL A 106 4.82 -2.62 -10.17
N ASN A 107 5.17 -2.12 -8.98
CA ASN A 107 5.19 -2.89 -7.75
C ASN A 107 4.06 -2.39 -6.84
N VAL A 108 3.16 -3.28 -6.43
CA VAL A 108 2.02 -2.95 -5.56
C VAL A 108 2.11 -3.71 -4.25
N ILE A 109 1.91 -3.01 -3.13
CA ILE A 109 1.70 -3.61 -1.82
C ILE A 109 0.21 -3.48 -1.47
N ILE A 110 -0.50 -4.60 -1.30
CA ILE A 110 -1.95 -4.61 -1.02
C ILE A 110 -2.21 -4.71 0.48
N TYR A 111 -2.82 -3.67 1.04
CA TYR A 111 -3.27 -3.62 2.42
C TYR A 111 -4.74 -4.02 2.50
N ARG A 112 -5.01 -5.07 3.28
CA ARG A 112 -6.24 -5.88 3.25
C ARG A 112 -6.94 -6.00 4.61
N GLU A 113 -6.46 -5.27 5.62
CA GLU A 113 -7.04 -5.14 6.96
C GLU A 113 -8.54 -4.79 6.89
N GLY A 114 -9.36 -5.42 7.73
CA GLY A 114 -10.81 -5.20 7.76
C GLY A 114 -11.60 -5.53 6.48
N THR A 115 -10.97 -6.13 5.45
CA THR A 115 -11.62 -6.31 4.13
C THR A 115 -12.06 -7.75 3.86
N VAL A 116 -13.12 -7.91 3.06
CA VAL A 116 -13.53 -9.23 2.57
C VAL A 116 -12.70 -9.66 1.35
N ARG A 117 -12.45 -10.97 1.25
CA ARG A 117 -11.64 -11.58 0.18
C ARG A 117 -12.04 -11.13 -1.24
N SER A 118 -13.35 -10.99 -1.50
CA SER A 118 -13.88 -10.55 -2.80
C SER A 118 -13.47 -9.12 -3.19
N ASP A 119 -13.26 -8.24 -2.20
CA ASP A 119 -12.77 -6.87 -2.46
C ASP A 119 -11.28 -6.91 -2.81
N THR A 120 -10.49 -7.72 -2.10
CA THR A 120 -9.07 -7.96 -2.42
C THR A 120 -8.90 -8.57 -3.82
N GLU A 121 -9.73 -9.57 -4.17
CA GLU A 121 -9.74 -10.16 -5.51
C GLU A 121 -10.15 -9.15 -6.60
N SER A 122 -11.07 -8.24 -6.30
CA SER A 122 -11.48 -7.15 -7.21
C SER A 122 -10.37 -6.13 -7.43
N VAL A 123 -9.64 -5.74 -6.38
CA VAL A 123 -8.43 -4.89 -6.47
C VAL A 123 -7.37 -5.55 -7.35
N VAL A 124 -7.01 -6.80 -7.07
CA VAL A 124 -6.02 -7.57 -7.85
C VAL A 124 -6.44 -7.68 -9.33
N ALA A 125 -7.72 -7.92 -9.61
CA ALA A 125 -8.24 -7.99 -10.97
C ALA A 125 -8.18 -6.64 -11.69
N ALA A 126 -8.51 -5.54 -11.01
CA ALA A 126 -8.44 -4.19 -11.57
C ALA A 126 -7.01 -3.74 -11.90
N ILE A 127 -6.05 -3.97 -11.00
CA ILE A 127 -4.62 -3.68 -11.24
C ILE A 127 -4.10 -4.47 -12.44
N LYS A 128 -4.38 -5.79 -12.49
CA LYS A 128 -3.97 -6.66 -13.60
C LYS A 128 -4.59 -6.21 -14.93
N ARG A 129 -5.86 -5.77 -14.92
CA ARG A 129 -6.57 -5.23 -16.09
C ARG A 129 -5.91 -3.94 -16.60
N GLU A 130 -5.61 -3.00 -15.72
CA GLU A 130 -4.99 -1.72 -16.11
C GLU A 130 -3.53 -1.87 -16.56
N ALA A 131 -2.74 -2.73 -15.91
CA ALA A 131 -1.38 -3.06 -16.35
C ALA A 131 -1.38 -3.77 -17.72
N SER A 132 -2.33 -4.69 -17.95
CA SER A 132 -2.52 -5.33 -19.25
C SER A 132 -2.93 -4.34 -20.35
N ALA A 133 -3.73 -3.33 -19.98
CA ALA A 133 -4.19 -2.28 -20.88
C ALA A 133 -3.21 -1.10 -21.05
N ASN A 134 -2.12 -1.04 -20.27
CA ASN A 134 -1.07 -0.05 -20.46
C ASN A 134 -0.31 -0.34 -21.78
N PRO A 135 -0.10 0.65 -22.65
CA PRO A 135 0.47 0.45 -23.99
C PRO A 135 1.96 0.02 -24.00
N ASN A 136 2.62 -0.01 -22.85
CA ASN A 136 4.00 -0.45 -22.68
C ASN A 136 4.11 -1.79 -21.92
N HIS A 137 2.98 -2.41 -21.55
CA HIS A 137 2.89 -3.72 -20.86
C HIS A 137 3.91 -3.92 -19.72
N PRO A 138 3.86 -3.09 -18.66
CA PRO A 138 4.84 -3.12 -17.58
C PRO A 138 4.89 -4.47 -16.84
N ARG A 139 6.09 -4.81 -16.35
CA ARG A 139 6.27 -5.88 -15.37
C ARG A 139 5.50 -5.53 -14.11
N LEU A 140 4.46 -6.29 -13.81
CA LEU A 140 3.63 -6.14 -12.62
C LEU A 140 4.04 -7.15 -11.54
N ALA A 141 4.42 -6.65 -10.37
CA ALA A 141 4.50 -7.41 -9.13
C ALA A 141 3.41 -6.94 -8.15
N ILE A 142 2.82 -7.89 -7.42
CA ILE A 142 1.84 -7.63 -6.37
C ILE A 142 2.24 -8.43 -5.14
N PHE A 143 2.33 -7.74 -4.01
CA PHE A 143 2.66 -8.28 -2.70
C PHE A 143 1.47 -8.09 -1.75
N GLY A 144 1.30 -8.98 -0.78
CA GLY A 144 0.43 -8.72 0.37
C GLY A 144 1.21 -7.91 1.41
N ALA A 145 0.56 -6.93 2.04
CA ALA A 145 0.93 -6.51 3.38
C ALA A 145 0.36 -7.53 4.37
N ASP A 146 0.97 -8.72 4.39
CA ASP A 146 0.65 -9.73 5.39
C ASP A 146 1.26 -9.25 6.72
N ALA A 147 0.41 -9.06 7.74
CA ALA A 147 0.86 -8.74 9.09
C ALA A 147 1.72 -9.90 9.63
N GLU A 148 2.67 -9.61 10.51
CA GLU A 148 3.58 -10.62 11.05
C GLU A 148 2.80 -11.80 11.67
N GLU A 149 2.99 -13.01 11.13
CA GLU A 149 2.48 -14.22 11.77
C GLU A 149 3.18 -14.40 13.11
N VAL A 150 2.49 -14.04 14.19
CA VAL A 150 2.95 -14.24 15.57
C VAL A 150 3.22 -15.73 15.75
N GLN A 151 4.50 -16.07 15.92
CA GLN A 151 4.93 -17.46 16.03
C GLN A 151 4.24 -18.14 17.21
N GLU A 152 3.77 -19.37 16.99
CA GLU A 152 3.10 -20.18 18.00
C GLU A 152 4.04 -20.43 19.20
N ASP A 153 3.75 -19.79 20.35
CA ASP A 153 4.48 -20.02 21.61
C ASP A 153 4.13 -21.40 22.17
N ASN A 154 4.71 -22.43 21.56
CA ASN A 154 4.59 -23.83 21.95
C ASN A 154 5.23 -24.03 23.34
N ARG A 155 4.45 -23.80 24.40
CA ARG A 155 4.78 -24.14 25.78
C ARG A 155 3.83 -25.20 26.32
N GLU A 156 4.24 -26.42 26.04
CA GLU A 156 4.17 -27.61 26.90
C GLU A 156 3.12 -27.57 28.02
N GLU A 157 2.14 -28.48 27.93
CA GLU A 157 1.29 -28.83 29.07
C GLU A 157 2.17 -29.21 30.27
N SER A 158 1.92 -28.57 31.42
CA SER A 158 2.52 -28.96 32.70
C SER A 158 1.41 -29.38 33.66
N ASP A 159 1.38 -30.68 33.98
CA ASP A 159 0.41 -31.29 34.89
C ASP A 159 0.58 -30.74 36.32
N TYR A 160 -0.17 -29.69 36.65
CA TYR A 160 -0.30 -29.21 38.03
C TYR A 160 -1.23 -30.10 38.85
N ASN A 161 -0.72 -31.28 39.19
CA ASN A 161 -1.30 -32.18 40.19
C ASN A 161 -1.29 -31.51 41.58
N TRP A 162 -2.43 -30.95 42.00
CA TRP A 162 -2.62 -30.48 43.38
C TRP A 162 -3.04 -31.62 44.30
N GLY A 163 -2.11 -32.10 45.12
CA GLY A 163 -2.38 -32.99 46.26
C GLY A 163 -2.57 -32.23 47.59
N SER A 164 -2.81 -32.99 48.66
CA SER A 164 -3.12 -32.57 50.05
C SER A 164 -4.59 -32.14 50.27
N GLU A 165 -5.40 -32.87 51.06
CA GLU A 165 -5.40 -33.07 52.55
C GLU A 165 -6.01 -31.85 53.29
N ASP A 166 -6.81 -31.96 54.36
CA ASP A 166 -7.40 -33.10 55.11
C ASP A 166 -8.89 -32.72 55.45
N ASP A 167 -9.72 -33.25 56.37
CA ASP A 167 -9.72 -34.23 57.49
C ASP A 167 -11.15 -34.84 57.57
N GLY A 168 -11.40 -35.89 58.37
CA GLY A 168 -12.77 -36.39 58.59
C GLY A 168 -12.98 -37.60 59.50
N ALA A 169 -12.22 -37.74 60.60
CA ALA A 169 -12.46 -38.62 61.77
C ALA A 169 -13.49 -39.79 61.70
N THR A 170 -13.02 -41.03 61.94
CA THR A 170 -13.86 -42.17 62.34
C THR A 170 -14.28 -42.11 63.81
N ASP A 171 -15.54 -42.44 64.15
CA ASP A 171 -15.88 -43.01 65.46
C ASP A 171 -17.13 -43.92 65.41
N THR A 172 -17.09 -44.96 66.24
CA THR A 172 -18.11 -45.96 66.63
C THR A 172 -18.88 -46.70 65.52
#